data_AF-A0A8H4EZ82-F1
#
_entry.id   AF-A0A8H4EZ82-F1
#
_cell.length_a   1.000
_cell.length_b   1.000
_cell.length_c   1.000
_cell.angle_alpha   90.00
_cell.angle_beta   90.00
_cell.angle_gamma   90.00
#
_symmetry.space_group_name_H-M   'P 1'
#
loop_
_entity.id
_entity.type
_entity.pdbx_description
1 polymer ?
#
loop_
_entity_poly.entity_id
_entity_poly.type
_entity_poly.pdbx_seq_one_letter_code
_entity_poly.pdbx_strand_id
1 'polypeptide(L)'
;MYTNWQQQGLDSFTAIRWYRVSEVIQYLHDLRRYIICTPGKMSSTYMPMLQKEDSQACNDADQEQGTDAHNIQQQQQDNQHTHGLPAQESQRFPSHEAYICEAIGEWGLKLDRLELTSSIMVNTNRLERRYPRVDTVGELEYQGLKMIHELMQMVADRVDFVSRQQFEARYDLNWQETEEEEHEQTSQQRSTAESSNANHVKRQEAFRRDTSTGSGSTTPPYRSMSSDRSDSTVDLTPNLPN
;
A
#
# COMPACT_ATOMS: atom_id res chain seq x y z
N MET A 1 13.33 -18.16 14.12
CA MET A 1 13.57 -16.84 14.74
C MET A 1 14.79 -16.18 14.12
N TYR A 2 14.88 -14.84 14.14
CA TYR A 2 16.05 -14.10 13.67
C TYR A 2 17.15 -14.07 14.75
N THR A 3 18.35 -14.54 14.44
CA THR A 3 19.43 -14.67 15.45
C THR A 3 20.11 -13.38 15.83
N ASN A 4 20.04 -12.37 14.96
CA ASN A 4 20.73 -11.10 15.12
C ASN A 4 19.76 -9.91 15.16
N TRP A 5 18.49 -10.14 15.51
CA TRP A 5 17.46 -9.10 15.59
C TRP A 5 17.89 -7.93 16.50
N GLN A 6 18.31 -8.23 17.73
CA GLN A 6 18.72 -7.22 18.72
C GLN A 6 19.99 -6.48 18.32
N GLN A 7 20.92 -7.13 17.61
CA GLN A 7 22.18 -6.52 17.17
C GLN A 7 21.96 -5.41 16.14
N GLN A 8 20.89 -5.51 15.34
CA GLN A 8 20.55 -4.55 14.29
C GLN A 8 19.73 -3.35 14.82
N GLY A 9 19.37 -3.34 16.10
CA GLY A 9 18.62 -2.24 16.71
C GLY A 9 17.24 -2.02 16.08
N LEU A 10 16.60 -3.10 15.60
CA LEU A 10 15.34 -3.04 14.87
C LEU A 10 14.18 -2.47 15.71
N ASP A 11 14.28 -2.54 17.03
CA ASP A 11 13.30 -1.96 17.95
C ASP A 11 13.16 -0.44 17.80
N SER A 12 14.21 0.24 17.31
CA SER A 12 14.16 1.67 17.00
C SER A 12 13.33 2.01 15.76
N PHE A 13 13.03 1.02 14.91
CA PHE A 13 12.22 1.19 13.69
C PHE A 13 10.73 1.05 13.96
N THR A 14 10.31 0.86 15.21
CA THR A 14 8.89 0.86 15.61
C THR A 14 8.18 2.17 15.29
N ALA A 15 8.91 3.29 15.20
CA ALA A 15 8.37 4.58 14.78
C ALA A 15 8.17 4.71 13.26
N ILE A 16 8.79 3.83 12.46
CA ILE A 16 8.70 3.87 11.00
C ILE A 16 7.54 3.00 10.58
N ARG A 17 6.62 3.57 9.80
CA ARG A 17 5.46 2.84 9.32
C ARG A 17 5.78 1.96 8.12
N TRP A 18 5.13 0.81 8.12
CA TRP A 18 5.14 -0.16 7.04
C TRP A 18 3.72 -0.39 6.57
N TYR A 19 3.51 -0.36 5.26
CA TYR A 19 2.20 -0.54 4.65
C TYR A 19 2.25 -1.71 3.69
N ARG A 20 1.20 -2.54 3.67
CA ARG A 20 1.07 -3.51 2.58
C ARG A 20 0.81 -2.76 1.28
N VAL A 21 1.40 -3.22 0.18
CA VAL A 21 1.17 -2.60 -1.13
C VAL A 21 -0.32 -2.57 -1.50
N SER A 22 -1.08 -3.62 -1.16
CA SER A 22 -2.52 -3.70 -1.39
C SER A 22 -3.32 -2.62 -0.66
N GLU A 23 -2.95 -2.30 0.59
CA GLU A 23 -3.59 -1.25 1.40
C GLU A 23 -3.36 0.12 0.79
N VAL A 24 -2.12 0.41 0.37
CA VAL A 24 -1.78 1.68 -0.30
C VAL A 24 -2.57 1.82 -1.60
N ILE A 25 -2.67 0.77 -2.42
CA ILE A 25 -3.47 0.79 -3.66
C ILE A 25 -4.93 1.10 -3.35
N GLN A 26 -5.53 0.39 -2.39
CA GLN A 26 -6.93 0.58 -2.01
C GLN A 26 -7.17 2.01 -1.51
N TYR A 27 -6.33 2.51 -0.62
CA TYR A 27 -6.36 3.87 -0.12
C TYR A 27 -6.31 4.92 -1.24
N LEU A 28 -5.39 4.78 -2.20
CA LEU A 28 -5.25 5.71 -3.33
C LEU A 28 -6.49 5.71 -4.22
N HIS A 29 -7.10 4.55 -4.46
CA HIS A 29 -8.36 4.45 -5.21
C HIS A 29 -9.53 5.10 -4.47
N ASP A 30 -9.66 4.85 -3.17
CA ASP A 30 -10.72 5.42 -2.35
C ASP A 30 -10.58 6.93 -2.23
N LEU A 31 -9.37 7.43 -2.02
CA LEU A 31 -9.10 8.86 -1.96
C LEU A 31 -9.38 9.54 -3.30
N ARG A 32 -8.98 8.93 -4.42
CA ARG A 32 -9.32 9.43 -5.76
C ARG A 32 -10.83 9.54 -5.95
N ARG A 33 -11.56 8.49 -5.58
CA ARG A 33 -13.02 8.46 -5.69
C ARG A 33 -13.65 9.53 -4.80
N TYR A 34 -13.16 9.69 -3.57
CA TYR A 34 -13.62 10.71 -2.64
C TYR A 34 -13.49 12.12 -3.22
N ILE A 35 -12.31 12.47 -3.76
CA ILE A 35 -12.06 13.78 -4.38
C ILE A 35 -13.01 14.03 -5.56
N ILE A 36 -13.18 13.05 -6.44
CA ILE A 36 -14.02 13.19 -7.64
C ILE A 36 -15.50 13.28 -7.29
N CYS A 37 -15.96 12.52 -6.30
CA CYS A 37 -17.38 12.40 -5.97
C CYS A 37 -17.88 13.44 -4.96
N THR A 38 -17.00 14.16 -4.26
CA THR A 38 -17.40 15.14 -3.22
C THR A 38 -16.87 16.57 -3.48
N PRO A 39 -17.00 17.13 -4.70
CA PRO A 39 -16.49 18.47 -5.00
C PRO A 39 -17.15 19.51 -4.09
N GLY A 40 -16.33 20.31 -3.42
CA GLY A 40 -16.77 21.40 -2.54
C GLY A 40 -17.53 21.01 -1.26
N LYS A 41 -17.69 19.72 -0.95
CA LYS A 41 -18.34 19.22 0.28
C LYS A 41 -17.51 18.15 0.97
N MET A 42 -16.22 18.44 1.14
CA MET A 42 -15.30 17.52 1.79
C MET A 42 -15.52 17.53 3.31
N SER A 43 -15.60 16.35 3.90
CA SER A 43 -15.80 16.13 5.32
C SER A 43 -14.74 15.18 5.85
N SER A 44 -14.12 15.53 6.98
CA SER A 44 -13.09 14.70 7.63
C SER A 44 -13.63 13.32 7.98
N THR A 45 -14.91 13.21 8.31
CA THR A 45 -15.56 11.96 8.73
C THR A 45 -15.55 10.90 7.63
N TYR A 46 -15.61 11.31 6.36
CA TYR A 46 -15.67 10.39 5.21
C TYR A 46 -14.38 10.36 4.41
N MET A 47 -13.37 11.13 4.82
CA MET A 47 -12.10 11.16 4.13
C MET A 47 -11.40 9.81 4.34
N PRO A 48 -11.05 9.08 3.27
CA PRO A 48 -10.27 7.87 3.39
C PRO A 48 -8.94 8.20 4.07
N MET A 49 -8.56 7.39 5.04
CA MET A 49 -7.28 7.49 5.72
C MET A 49 -6.54 6.18 5.52
N LEU A 50 -5.27 6.26 5.15
CA LEU A 50 -4.37 5.13 5.27
C LEU A 50 -4.26 4.89 6.78
N GLN A 51 -4.82 3.77 7.25
CA GLN A 51 -5.08 3.56 8.68
C GLN A 51 -3.82 3.84 9.50
N LYS A 52 -3.92 4.79 10.43
CA LYS A 52 -2.95 5.04 11.50
C LYS A 52 -3.57 4.44 12.74
N GLU A 53 -3.36 3.16 12.99
CA GLU A 53 -3.78 2.57 14.26
C GLU A 53 -2.82 2.99 15.38
N ASP A 54 -2.85 4.28 15.70
CA ASP A 54 -2.25 4.84 16.91
C ASP A 54 -3.38 5.46 17.76
N SER A 55 -4.34 4.64 18.21
CA SER A 55 -5.37 5.06 19.18
C SER A 55 -5.95 3.91 20.00
N GLN A 56 -5.13 2.94 20.39
CA GLN A 56 -5.45 2.06 21.52
C GLN A 56 -4.69 2.52 22.77
N ALA A 57 -4.97 3.75 23.22
CA ALA A 57 -4.43 4.30 24.47
C ALA A 57 -5.32 5.43 25.05
N CYS A 58 -6.58 5.12 25.30
CA CYS A 58 -7.33 5.65 26.45
C CYS A 58 -8.57 4.79 26.70
N ASN A 59 -8.36 3.51 26.98
CA ASN A 59 -9.22 2.82 27.92
C ASN A 59 -8.85 3.36 29.31
N ASP A 60 -9.33 4.56 29.63
CA ASP A 60 -9.44 4.98 31.01
C ASP A 60 -10.38 3.99 31.69
N ALA A 61 -9.79 3.32 32.67
CA ALA A 61 -10.43 2.34 33.52
C ALA A 61 -11.55 3.00 34.32
N ASP A 62 -12.80 2.86 33.86
CA ASP A 62 -14.00 3.00 34.69
C ASP A 62 -15.15 2.22 34.03
N GLN A 63 -15.11 0.88 34.12
CA GLN A 63 -16.37 0.14 34.09
C GLN A 63 -16.34 -1.10 34.98
N GLU A 64 -17.16 -0.97 36.03
CA GLU A 64 -17.50 -1.93 37.05
C GLU A 64 -18.19 -3.17 36.47
N GLN A 65 -17.84 -4.31 37.07
CA GLN A 65 -18.61 -5.55 37.26
C GLN A 65 -19.95 -5.69 36.51
N GLY A 66 -19.99 -6.61 35.54
CA GLY A 66 -21.22 -7.13 34.96
C GLY A 66 -20.97 -8.46 34.24
N THR A 67 -21.15 -9.56 34.96
CA THR A 67 -21.13 -10.94 34.47
C THR A 67 -22.18 -11.15 33.35
N ASP A 68 -21.76 -11.68 32.21
CA ASP A 68 -22.33 -12.93 31.68
C ASP A 68 -21.48 -13.47 30.52
N ALA A 69 -21.03 -14.71 30.73
CA ALA A 69 -20.07 -15.41 29.90
C ALA A 69 -20.80 -16.33 28.92
N HIS A 70 -20.50 -16.20 27.64
CA HIS A 70 -20.00 -17.29 26.77
C HIS A 70 -20.24 -16.96 25.29
N ASN A 71 -19.19 -17.23 24.51
CA ASN A 71 -19.23 -17.55 23.08
C ASN A 71 -19.01 -16.42 22.05
N ILE A 72 -17.88 -15.71 22.14
CA ILE A 72 -17.26 -15.00 21.00
C ILE A 72 -15.73 -15.03 21.20
N GLN A 73 -15.03 -16.11 20.81
CA GLN A 73 -13.57 -16.19 21.03
C GLN A 73 -12.75 -16.86 19.92
N GLN A 74 -13.20 -16.86 18.66
CA GLN A 74 -12.43 -17.54 17.59
C GLN A 74 -12.29 -16.79 16.26
N GLN A 75 -12.58 -15.48 16.20
CA GLN A 75 -12.40 -14.69 14.96
C GLN A 75 -11.65 -13.35 15.14
N GLN A 76 -11.03 -13.11 16.30
CA GLN A 76 -10.33 -11.85 16.59
C GLN A 76 -8.79 -11.93 16.54
N GLN A 77 -8.21 -13.08 16.19
CA GLN A 77 -6.74 -13.23 16.21
C GLN A 77 -6.03 -12.86 14.90
N ASP A 78 -6.73 -12.75 13.76
CA ASP A 78 -6.09 -12.49 12.46
C ASP A 78 -6.01 -11.00 12.06
N ASN A 79 -6.46 -10.07 12.90
CA ASN A 79 -6.60 -8.66 12.48
C ASN A 79 -5.91 -7.61 13.37
N GLN A 80 -5.06 -8.03 14.32
CA GLN A 80 -4.17 -7.09 15.01
C GLN A 80 -2.85 -6.96 14.24
N HIS A 81 -2.93 -6.55 12.99
CA HIS A 81 -1.74 -6.08 12.28
C HIS A 81 -1.49 -4.64 12.71
N THR A 82 -0.92 -4.47 13.90
CA THR A 82 -0.32 -3.20 14.30
C THR A 82 0.63 -2.77 13.19
N HIS A 83 0.47 -1.55 12.68
CA HIS A 83 1.22 -0.96 11.54
C HIS A 83 2.74 -0.75 11.80
N GLY A 84 3.33 -1.57 12.67
CA GLY A 84 4.76 -1.68 12.91
C GLY A 84 5.46 -2.55 11.86
N LEU A 85 6.68 -2.95 12.19
CA LEU A 85 7.49 -3.80 11.32
C LEU A 85 6.71 -5.06 10.91
N PRO A 86 6.73 -5.44 9.62
CA PRO A 86 6.06 -6.65 9.10
C PRO A 86 6.71 -7.95 9.57
N ALA A 87 7.72 -7.87 10.44
CA ALA A 87 8.45 -8.97 11.01
C ALA A 87 8.76 -8.65 12.48
N GLN A 88 8.94 -9.70 13.28
CA GLN A 88 9.41 -9.63 14.66
C GLN A 88 10.57 -10.61 14.84
N GLU A 89 11.25 -10.59 15.98
CA GLU A 89 12.31 -11.55 16.31
C GLU A 89 11.83 -13.01 16.15
N SER A 90 10.61 -13.28 16.64
CA SER A 90 9.94 -14.59 16.57
C SER A 90 9.04 -14.78 15.35
N GLN A 91 8.82 -13.75 14.53
CA GLN A 91 7.92 -13.80 13.37
C GLN A 91 8.65 -13.37 12.09
N ARG A 92 8.81 -14.31 11.16
CA ARG A 92 9.49 -14.03 9.89
C ARG A 92 8.67 -13.08 9.03
N PHE A 93 9.35 -12.27 8.22
CA PHE A 93 8.73 -11.40 7.23
C PHE A 93 7.86 -12.25 6.25
N PRO A 94 6.63 -11.85 5.87
CA PRO A 94 5.78 -12.63 4.98
C PRO A 94 6.40 -12.95 3.61
N SER A 95 6.29 -14.18 3.11
CA SER A 95 6.93 -14.61 1.85
C SER A 95 6.21 -14.10 0.61
N HIS A 96 4.90 -13.91 0.70
CA HIS A 96 4.01 -13.68 -0.44
C HIS A 96 3.53 -12.23 -0.53
N GLU A 97 3.95 -11.37 0.39
CA GLU A 97 3.55 -9.97 0.43
C GLU A 97 4.75 -9.05 0.19
N ALA A 98 4.44 -7.87 -0.36
CA ALA A 98 5.39 -6.78 -0.52
C ALA A 98 4.90 -5.60 0.31
N TYR A 99 5.85 -4.91 0.93
CA TYR A 99 5.59 -3.77 1.79
C TYR A 99 6.26 -2.51 1.24
N ILE A 100 5.68 -1.38 1.62
CA ILE A 100 6.24 -0.04 1.43
C ILE A 100 6.65 0.47 2.80
N CYS A 101 7.86 1.01 2.91
CA CYS A 101 8.40 1.61 4.12
C CYS A 101 8.51 3.12 3.94
N GLU A 102 8.00 3.91 4.87
CA GLU A 102 8.08 5.38 4.79
C GLU A 102 9.52 5.90 4.72
N ALA A 103 10.44 5.22 5.40
CA ALA A 103 11.85 5.61 5.48
C ALA A 103 12.69 5.18 4.27
N ILE A 104 12.11 4.49 3.29
CA ILE A 104 12.83 4.02 2.10
C ILE A 104 12.33 4.78 0.86
N GLY A 105 13.27 5.40 0.16
CA GLY A 105 13.00 6.11 -1.09
C GLY A 105 12.21 7.39 -0.88
N GLU A 106 11.28 7.66 -1.80
CA GLU A 106 10.44 8.88 -1.78
C GLU A 106 9.05 8.67 -1.18
N TRP A 107 8.71 7.46 -0.73
CA TRP A 107 7.36 7.10 -0.28
C TRP A 107 6.87 7.96 0.87
N GLY A 108 7.63 8.07 1.96
CA GLY A 108 7.23 8.86 3.14
C GLY A 108 6.89 10.31 2.79
N LEU A 109 7.80 11.00 2.08
CA LEU A 109 7.59 12.39 1.68
C LEU A 109 6.35 12.59 0.78
N LYS A 110 6.09 11.65 -0.15
CA LYS A 110 4.93 11.75 -1.04
C LYS A 110 3.63 11.46 -0.32
N LEU A 111 3.60 10.47 0.57
CA LEU A 111 2.45 10.19 1.42
C LEU A 111 2.14 11.36 2.36
N ASP A 112 3.16 11.96 2.99
CA ASP A 112 3.00 13.15 3.84
C ASP A 112 2.42 14.35 3.08
N ARG A 113 2.91 14.59 1.85
CA ARG A 113 2.39 15.66 0.99
C ARG A 113 0.94 15.41 0.58
N LEU A 114 0.59 14.16 0.29
CA LEU A 114 -0.78 13.76 -0.01
C LEU A 114 -1.67 13.94 1.21
N GLU A 115 -1.25 13.50 2.39
CA GLU A 115 -1.99 13.68 3.65
C GLU A 115 -2.21 15.17 3.95
N LEU A 116 -1.16 15.99 3.86
CA LEU A 116 -1.25 17.43 4.06
C LEU A 116 -2.25 18.07 3.08
N THR A 117 -2.15 17.73 1.81
CA THR A 117 -3.06 18.24 0.76
C THR A 117 -4.50 17.87 1.07
N SER A 118 -4.74 16.60 1.39
CA SER A 118 -6.06 16.08 1.73
C SER A 118 -6.64 16.76 2.99
N SER A 119 -5.79 17.00 3.99
CA SER A 119 -6.18 17.75 5.20
C SER A 119 -6.58 19.19 4.91
N ILE A 120 -5.91 19.88 3.97
CA ILE A 120 -6.29 21.22 3.52
C ILE A 120 -7.59 21.18 2.73
N MET A 121 -7.83 20.12 1.95
CA MET A 121 -9.05 19.97 1.15
C MET A 121 -10.30 19.88 2.03
N VAL A 122 -10.19 19.19 3.16
CA VAL A 122 -11.25 19.12 4.17
C VAL A 122 -11.36 20.41 4.99
N ASN A 123 -10.23 21.09 5.24
CA ASN A 123 -10.16 22.30 6.05
C ASN A 123 -9.74 23.49 5.19
N THR A 124 -10.64 23.95 4.33
CA THR A 124 -10.35 24.98 3.31
C THR A 124 -9.90 26.32 3.92
N ASN A 125 -10.25 26.61 5.17
CA ASN A 125 -9.71 27.74 5.93
C ASN A 125 -8.18 27.72 6.04
N ARG A 126 -7.54 26.55 5.90
CA ARG A 126 -6.07 26.44 5.89
C ARG A 126 -5.44 27.02 4.62
N LEU A 127 -6.19 27.24 3.54
CA LEU A 127 -5.68 27.89 2.33
C LEU A 127 -5.18 29.32 2.59
N GLU A 128 -5.71 29.98 3.63
CA GLU A 128 -5.23 31.30 4.08
C GLU A 128 -3.75 31.31 4.46
N ARG A 129 -3.15 30.13 4.76
CA ARG A 129 -1.72 29.98 5.04
C ARG A 129 -0.83 30.12 3.81
N ARG A 130 -1.41 30.27 2.60
CA ARG A 130 -0.72 30.46 1.31
C ARG A 130 0.31 29.36 1.03
N TYR A 131 -0.18 28.12 0.93
CA TYR A 131 0.67 27.01 0.52
C TYR A 131 1.22 27.25 -0.90
N PRO A 132 2.48 26.85 -1.18
CA PRO A 132 3.07 27.11 -2.49
C PRO A 132 2.23 26.51 -3.62
N ARG A 133 1.88 27.34 -4.62
CA ARG A 133 1.19 26.93 -5.86
C ARG A 133 -0.24 26.41 -5.66
N VAL A 134 -0.91 26.84 -4.59
CA VAL A 134 -2.33 26.55 -4.36
C VAL A 134 -3.03 27.80 -3.85
N ASP A 135 -3.73 28.47 -4.76
CA ASP A 135 -4.51 29.68 -4.46
C ASP A 135 -6.01 29.38 -4.35
N THR A 136 -6.46 28.29 -4.99
CA THR A 136 -7.89 27.91 -5.02
C THR A 136 -8.13 26.48 -4.55
N VAL A 137 -9.37 26.20 -4.13
CA VAL A 137 -9.81 24.83 -3.80
C VAL A 137 -9.70 23.89 -5.00
N GLY A 138 -10.02 24.39 -6.21
CA GLY A 138 -9.92 23.58 -7.44
C GLY A 138 -8.48 23.19 -7.79
N GLU A 139 -7.51 24.08 -7.56
CA GLU A 139 -6.09 23.76 -7.71
C GLU A 139 -5.63 22.71 -6.71
N LEU A 140 -6.14 22.76 -5.49
CA LEU A 140 -5.85 21.78 -4.45
C LEU A 140 -6.40 20.38 -4.82
N GLU A 141 -7.63 20.32 -5.32
CA GLU A 141 -8.23 19.07 -5.83
C GLU A 141 -7.40 18.48 -6.99
N TYR A 142 -7.03 19.33 -7.95
CA TYR A 142 -6.18 18.93 -9.07
C TYR A 142 -4.81 18.41 -8.60
N GLN A 143 -4.17 19.12 -7.66
CA GLN A 143 -2.89 18.74 -7.10
C GLN A 143 -2.98 17.40 -6.34
N GLY A 144 -4.06 17.17 -5.59
CA GLY A 144 -4.35 15.88 -4.95
C GLY A 144 -4.45 14.74 -5.96
N LEU A 145 -5.22 14.92 -7.03
CA LEU A 145 -5.36 13.92 -8.10
C LEU A 145 -4.03 13.64 -8.83
N LYS A 146 -3.22 14.67 -9.06
CA LYS A 146 -1.90 14.52 -9.66
C LYS A 146 -0.97 13.67 -8.79
N MET A 147 -0.91 13.94 -7.48
CA MET A 147 -0.09 13.16 -6.56
C MET A 147 -0.57 11.71 -6.45
N ILE A 148 -1.88 11.47 -6.43
CA ILE A 148 -2.42 10.10 -6.46
C ILE A 148 -1.96 9.38 -7.73
N HIS A 149 -1.99 10.03 -8.89
CA HIS A 149 -1.50 9.44 -10.13
C HIS A 149 -0.01 9.11 -10.07
N GLU A 150 0.83 10.02 -9.56
CA GLU A 150 2.26 9.78 -9.38
C GLU A 150 2.55 8.59 -8.46
N LEU A 151 1.82 8.49 -7.34
CA LEU A 151 1.95 7.35 -6.42
C LEU A 151 1.49 6.04 -7.06
N MET A 152 0.37 6.05 -7.81
CA MET A 152 -0.08 4.88 -8.57
C MET A 152 0.94 4.44 -9.62
N GLN A 153 1.64 5.39 -10.25
CA GLN A 153 2.73 5.08 -11.18
C GLN A 153 3.91 4.42 -10.45
N MET A 154 4.28 4.90 -9.26
CA MET A 154 5.30 4.26 -8.43
C MET A 154 4.91 2.84 -8.02
N VAL A 155 3.64 2.59 -7.70
CA VAL A 155 3.13 1.23 -7.46
C VAL A 155 3.30 0.36 -8.71
N ALA A 156 2.88 0.86 -9.87
CA ALA A 156 2.94 0.12 -11.13
C ALA A 156 4.39 -0.25 -11.51
N ASP A 157 5.31 0.68 -11.29
CA ASP A 157 6.75 0.51 -11.53
C ASP A 157 7.46 -0.27 -10.40
N ARG A 158 6.73 -0.65 -9.33
CA ARG A 158 7.22 -1.37 -8.15
C ARG A 158 8.41 -0.69 -7.46
N VAL A 159 8.41 0.64 -7.45
CA VAL A 159 9.49 1.47 -6.91
C VAL A 159 9.60 1.24 -5.40
N ASP A 160 10.80 0.85 -4.94
CA ASP A 160 11.15 0.68 -3.53
C ASP A 160 10.25 -0.29 -2.73
N PHE A 161 9.66 -1.28 -3.40
CA PHE A 161 8.97 -2.37 -2.72
C PHE A 161 9.97 -3.23 -1.95
N VAL A 162 9.59 -3.62 -0.74
CA VAL A 162 10.39 -4.47 0.13
C VAL A 162 9.73 -5.85 0.24
N SER A 163 10.40 -6.83 -0.32
CA SER A 163 10.12 -8.27 -0.13
C SER A 163 10.90 -8.83 1.06
N ARG A 164 10.54 -10.04 1.51
CA ARG A 164 11.30 -10.78 2.54
C ARG A 164 12.81 -10.78 2.27
N GLN A 165 13.21 -11.14 1.06
CA GLN A 165 14.62 -11.25 0.71
C GLN A 165 15.33 -9.90 0.79
N GLN A 166 14.69 -8.82 0.32
CA GLN A 166 15.26 -7.48 0.42
C GLN A 166 15.32 -6.98 1.86
N PHE A 167 14.31 -7.28 2.69
CA PHE A 167 14.30 -6.94 4.10
C PHE A 167 15.44 -7.66 4.83
N GLU A 168 15.51 -8.98 4.70
CA GLU A 168 16.56 -9.80 5.33
C GLU A 168 17.96 -9.35 4.87
N ALA A 169 18.16 -9.13 3.56
CA ALA A 169 19.44 -8.66 3.03
C ALA A 169 19.82 -7.24 3.50
N ARG A 170 18.85 -6.34 3.63
CA ARG A 170 19.10 -4.94 4.02
C ARG A 170 19.56 -4.81 5.47
N TYR A 171 19.04 -5.66 6.34
CA TYR A 171 19.35 -5.66 7.78
C TYR A 171 20.26 -6.82 8.18
N ASP A 172 20.85 -7.52 7.21
CA ASP A 172 21.73 -8.68 7.41
C ASP A 172 21.10 -9.78 8.30
N LEU A 173 19.78 -9.95 8.24
CA LEU A 173 19.04 -10.84 9.16
C LEU A 173 19.11 -12.30 8.73
N ASN A 174 19.38 -13.17 9.71
CA ASN A 174 19.46 -14.61 9.49
C ASN A 174 18.33 -15.33 10.23
N TRP A 175 17.38 -15.90 9.47
CA TRP A 175 16.30 -16.70 10.03
C TRP A 175 16.77 -18.13 10.28
N GLN A 176 16.70 -18.60 11.53
CA GLN A 176 16.86 -20.00 11.89
C GLN A 176 15.49 -20.65 12.01
N GLU A 177 15.25 -21.71 11.24
CA GLU A 177 14.10 -22.60 11.44
C GLU A 177 14.35 -23.40 12.71
N THR A 178 13.43 -23.27 13.68
CA THR A 178 13.48 -24.09 14.87
C THR A 178 13.09 -25.51 14.44
N GLU A 179 13.98 -26.48 14.62
CA GLU A 179 13.80 -27.89 14.21
C GLU A 179 12.52 -28.54 14.79
N GLU A 180 11.87 -27.90 15.77
CA GLU A 180 10.62 -28.36 16.38
C GLU A 180 9.43 -28.43 15.39
N GLU A 181 9.41 -27.64 14.31
CA GLU A 181 8.33 -27.70 13.29
C GLU A 181 8.43 -28.92 12.35
N GLU A 182 9.60 -29.57 12.23
CA GLU A 182 9.75 -30.77 11.39
C GLU A 182 9.04 -32.00 11.99
N HIS A 183 8.84 -32.03 13.31
CA HIS A 183 8.20 -33.17 13.98
C HIS A 183 6.66 -33.16 13.90
N GLU A 184 6.03 -31.99 13.74
CA GLU A 184 4.57 -31.91 13.57
C GLU A 184 4.13 -32.19 12.12
N GLN A 185 4.89 -31.75 11.11
CA GLN A 185 4.55 -32.05 9.71
C GLN A 185 4.80 -33.52 9.34
N THR A 186 5.84 -34.15 9.89
CA THR A 186 6.12 -35.59 9.65
C THR A 186 5.07 -36.50 10.31
N SER A 187 4.43 -36.05 11.39
CA SER A 187 3.40 -36.83 12.10
C SER A 187 2.04 -36.82 11.40
N GLN A 188 1.73 -35.81 10.58
CA GLN A 188 0.48 -35.79 9.79
C GLN A 188 0.58 -36.53 8.45
N GLN A 189 1.78 -36.64 7.84
CA GLN A 189 1.96 -37.41 6.60
C GLN A 189 2.01 -38.93 6.79
N ARG A 190 2.26 -39.45 8.01
CA ARG A 190 2.21 -40.89 8.28
C ARG A 190 0.78 -41.45 8.45
N SER A 191 -0.22 -40.60 8.64
CA SER A 191 -1.62 -41.00 8.87
C SER A 191 -2.44 -41.18 7.59
N THR A 192 -1.88 -40.87 6.41
CA THR A 192 -2.59 -40.94 5.11
C THR A 192 -2.02 -41.97 4.14
N ALA A 193 -0.96 -42.70 4.52
CA ALA A 193 -0.33 -43.71 3.66
C ALA A 193 -0.97 -45.13 3.75
N GLU A 194 -2.01 -45.33 4.58
CA GLU A 194 -2.71 -46.62 4.73
C GLU A 194 -4.15 -46.60 4.19
N SER A 195 -4.42 -45.97 3.04
CA SER A 195 -5.68 -46.25 2.32
C SER A 195 -5.66 -45.80 0.88
N SER A 196 -4.95 -46.50 -0.01
CA SER A 196 -5.18 -46.44 -1.46
C SER A 196 -4.45 -47.57 -2.18
N ASN A 197 -4.91 -48.81 -1.96
CA ASN A 197 -4.66 -49.91 -2.89
C ASN A 197 -5.92 -50.16 -3.73
N ALA A 198 -5.69 -50.39 -5.03
CA ALA A 198 -6.64 -50.74 -6.08
C ALA A 198 -7.43 -49.59 -6.74
N ASN A 199 -6.93 -49.10 -7.87
CA ASN A 199 -7.51 -49.53 -9.16
C ASN A 199 -6.65 -49.07 -10.34
N HIS A 200 -6.06 -50.06 -10.99
CA HIS A 200 -5.35 -49.98 -12.25
C HIS A 200 -6.38 -49.99 -13.40
N VAL A 201 -6.55 -48.86 -14.10
CA VAL A 201 -7.24 -48.84 -15.41
C VAL A 201 -6.39 -48.12 -16.43
N LYS A 202 -5.94 -48.94 -17.38
CA LYS A 202 -5.20 -48.67 -18.61
C LYS A 202 -6.14 -47.95 -19.60
N ARG A 203 -5.77 -46.77 -20.12
CA ARG A 203 -6.33 -46.30 -21.39
C ARG A 203 -5.33 -45.51 -22.23
N GLN A 204 -5.23 -46.00 -23.45
CA GLN A 204 -4.39 -45.63 -24.58
C GLN A 204 -4.77 -44.31 -25.24
N GLU A 205 -3.72 -43.74 -25.84
CA GLU A 205 -3.63 -43.17 -27.20
C GLU A 205 -4.24 -41.81 -27.55
N ALA A 206 -3.29 -40.94 -27.95
CA ALA A 206 -3.23 -40.18 -29.20
C ALA A 206 -4.28 -39.10 -29.44
N PHE A 207 -3.83 -37.84 -29.53
CA PHE A 207 -4.21 -36.97 -30.64
C PHE A 207 -3.15 -35.89 -30.90
N ARG A 208 -2.65 -35.89 -32.13
CA ARG A 208 -1.91 -34.79 -32.78
C ARG A 208 -2.87 -33.63 -33.04
N ARG A 209 -2.40 -32.37 -32.91
CA ARG A 209 -2.62 -31.35 -33.95
C ARG A 209 -1.81 -30.07 -33.71
N ASP A 210 -0.97 -29.79 -34.70
CA ASP A 210 -0.45 -28.48 -35.08
C ASP A 210 -1.57 -27.51 -35.48
N THR A 211 -1.39 -26.21 -35.20
CA THR A 211 -1.86 -25.04 -36.00
C THR A 211 -1.35 -23.77 -35.31
N SER A 212 -0.26 -23.16 -35.78
CA SER A 212 -0.20 -22.09 -36.80
C SER A 212 -0.49 -20.68 -36.26
N THR A 213 0.60 -19.90 -36.16
CA THR A 213 0.79 -18.53 -36.70
C THR A 213 -0.45 -17.68 -37.00
N GLY A 214 -0.57 -16.56 -36.29
CA GLY A 214 -1.48 -15.46 -36.61
C GLY A 214 -0.90 -14.11 -36.20
N SER A 215 -0.09 -13.52 -37.08
CA SER A 215 0.35 -12.12 -37.01
C SER A 215 -0.80 -11.18 -37.35
N GLY A 216 -1.01 -10.15 -36.53
CA GLY A 216 -2.06 -9.15 -36.75
C GLY A 216 -1.76 -7.83 -36.06
N SER A 217 -0.66 -7.19 -36.47
CA SER A 217 -0.35 -5.80 -36.13
C SER A 217 -1.26 -4.87 -36.93
N THR A 218 -2.16 -4.15 -36.26
CA THR A 218 -2.95 -3.08 -36.89
C THR A 218 -2.78 -1.82 -36.05
N THR A 219 -1.84 -0.97 -36.47
CA THR A 219 -1.59 0.34 -35.88
C THR A 219 -2.56 1.36 -36.52
N PRO A 220 -3.34 2.12 -35.74
CA PRO A 220 -4.14 3.22 -36.30
C PRO A 220 -3.26 4.46 -36.56
N PRO A 221 -3.53 5.24 -37.63
CA PRO A 221 -2.76 6.42 -37.96
C PRO A 221 -3.09 7.58 -37.00
N TYR A 222 -2.05 8.13 -36.38
CA TYR A 222 -2.11 9.37 -35.61
C TYR A 222 -2.39 10.56 -36.53
N ARG A 223 -3.47 11.30 -36.23
CA ARG A 223 -3.88 12.52 -36.91
C ARG A 223 -3.15 13.70 -36.26
N SER A 224 -2.12 14.23 -36.92
CA SER A 224 -1.46 15.47 -36.55
C SER A 224 -2.44 16.65 -36.66
N MET A 225 -2.75 17.27 -35.53
CA MET A 225 -3.40 18.58 -35.47
C MET A 225 -2.33 19.62 -35.15
N SER A 226 -1.95 20.35 -36.18
CA SER A 226 -1.21 21.61 -36.10
C SER A 226 -2.16 22.65 -35.49
N SER A 227 -1.79 23.23 -34.36
CA SER A 227 -2.49 24.40 -33.82
C SER A 227 -1.52 25.55 -33.72
N ASP A 228 -1.91 26.59 -34.43
CA ASP A 228 -1.18 27.81 -34.71
C ASP A 228 -0.76 28.59 -33.47
N ARG A 229 0.37 29.24 -33.67
CA ARG A 229 0.91 30.36 -32.90
C ARG A 229 -0.13 31.46 -32.72
N SER A 230 -0.19 32.03 -31.53
CA SER A 230 -0.58 33.42 -31.33
C SER A 230 0.31 33.98 -30.23
N ASP A 231 1.33 34.67 -30.69
CA ASP A 231 2.35 35.38 -29.92
C ASP A 231 1.80 36.79 -29.65
N SER A 232 1.27 37.02 -28.45
CA SER A 232 0.84 38.35 -28.01
C SER A 232 1.91 38.93 -27.10
N THR A 233 2.85 39.65 -27.70
CA THR A 233 3.86 40.44 -26.99
C THR A 233 3.16 41.65 -26.36
N VAL A 234 3.12 41.71 -25.02
CA VAL A 234 2.57 42.84 -24.27
C VAL A 234 3.71 43.83 -24.02
N ASP A 235 3.58 45.01 -24.61
CA ASP A 235 4.49 46.14 -24.43
C ASP A 235 4.22 46.82 -23.08
N LEU A 236 5.26 46.97 -22.26
CA LEU A 236 5.19 47.58 -20.93
C LEU A 236 6.12 48.79 -20.88
N THR A 237 5.67 49.92 -21.40
CA THR A 237 6.25 51.24 -21.11
C THR A 237 5.58 51.86 -19.88
N PRO A 238 6.29 52.10 -18.76
CA PRO A 238 5.75 52.86 -17.64
C PRO A 238 5.87 54.36 -17.87
N ASN A 239 4.74 55.07 -17.82
CA ASN A 239 4.69 56.54 -17.75
C ASN A 239 5.12 57.01 -16.35
N LEU A 240 6.14 57.86 -16.28
CA LEU A 240 6.50 58.65 -15.11
C LEU A 240 5.74 60.00 -15.12
N PRO A 241 5.11 60.42 -14.00
CA PRO A 241 4.62 61.77 -13.84
C PRO A 241 5.70 62.71 -13.29
N ASN A 242 5.67 63.96 -13.78
CA ASN A 242 6.40 65.13 -13.24
C ASN A 242 5.86 65.56 -11.87
#